data_AF-R6ATR3-F1
#
_entry.id   AF-R6ATR3-F1
#
_cell.length_a   1.000
_cell.length_b   1.000
_cell.length_c   1.000
_cell.angle_alpha   90.00
_cell.angle_beta   90.00
_cell.angle_gamma   90.00
#
_symmetry.space_group_name_H-M   'P 1'
#
loop_
_entity.id
_entity.type
_entity.pdbx_description
1 polymer ?
#
loop_
_entity_poly.entity_id
_entity_poly.type
_entity_poly.pdbx_seq_one_letter_code
_entity_poly.pdbx_strand_id
1 'polypeptide(L)'
;MKRLGLQHYDNAIREMRDPSGHLGFWLSGKALSCEDPETDVYWAHRGYPTLTPITWDQTDAGKMDEAMKIVPEAEASRVNGD
;
A
#
# COMPACT_ATOMS: atom_id res chain seq x y z
N MET A 1 -0.50 14.63 -15.98
CA MET A 1 -1.24 13.50 -15.38
C MET A 1 -0.55 13.13 -14.09
N LYS A 2 -1.26 12.82 -13.01
CA LYS A 2 -0.65 12.55 -11.69
C LYS A 2 -0.63 11.05 -11.42
N ARG A 3 0.38 10.58 -10.69
CA ARG A 3 0.51 9.16 -10.30
C ARG A 3 -0.37 8.86 -9.09
N LEU A 4 -0.70 7.59 -8.90
CA LEU A 4 -1.34 7.12 -7.67
C LEU A 4 -0.42 7.39 -6.48
N GLY A 5 -0.88 8.21 -5.54
CA GLY A 5 -0.19 8.50 -4.29
C GLY A 5 -0.51 7.49 -3.19
N LEU A 6 0.34 7.46 -2.17
CA LEU A 6 0.08 6.71 -0.95
C LEU A 6 -0.58 7.62 0.08
N GLN A 7 -1.82 7.29 0.47
CA GLN A 7 -2.52 8.00 1.55
C GLN A 7 -2.15 7.40 2.90
N HIS A 8 -1.45 8.17 3.72
CA HIS A 8 -1.17 7.81 5.12
C HIS A 8 -2.31 8.24 6.04
N TYR A 9 -2.57 7.43 7.06
CA TYR A 9 -3.55 7.72 8.10
C TYR A 9 -2.89 7.63 9.47
N ASP A 10 -3.16 8.60 10.33
CA ASP A 10 -2.79 8.55 11.74
C ASP A 10 -3.95 7.98 12.58
N ASN A 11 -3.63 7.29 13.69
CA ASN A 11 -4.57 6.61 14.58
C ASN A 11 -5.55 5.68 13.85
N ALA A 12 -5.06 4.97 12.82
CA ALA A 12 -5.89 4.17 11.90
C ALA A 12 -6.56 2.96 12.54
N ILE A 13 -6.14 2.52 13.73
CA ILE A 13 -6.70 1.38 14.44
C ILE A 13 -7.18 1.87 15.80
N ARG A 14 -8.48 1.68 16.08
CA ARG A 14 -9.09 2.05 17.37
C ARG A 14 -9.72 0.82 18.00
N GLU A 15 -9.29 0.50 19.22
CA GLU A 15 -9.95 -0.50 20.06
C GLU A 15 -11.37 -0.04 20.42
N MET A 16 -12.29 -1.00 20.44
CA MET A 16 -13.63 -0.82 20.95
C MET A 16 -14.11 -2.04 21.73
N ARG A 17 -15.08 -1.79 22.61
CA ARG A 17 -15.87 -2.83 23.25
C ARG A 17 -17.32 -2.66 22.89
N ASP A 18 -17.97 -3.74 22.46
CA ASP A 18 -19.40 -3.75 22.27
C ASP A 18 -20.14 -3.74 23.63
N PRO A 19 -21.46 -3.50 23.66
CA PRO A 19 -22.22 -3.51 24.92
C PRO A 19 -22.21 -4.85 25.68
N SER A 20 -21.91 -5.96 25.02
CA SER A 20 -21.72 -7.28 25.64
C SER A 20 -20.29 -7.53 26.13
N GLY A 21 -19.37 -6.60 25.90
CA GLY A 21 -17.97 -6.65 26.34
C GLY A 21 -17.00 -7.27 25.32
N HIS A 22 -17.45 -7.67 24.13
CA HIS A 22 -16.54 -8.22 23.12
C HIS A 22 -15.65 -7.14 22.52
N LEU A 23 -14.40 -7.54 22.26
CA LEU A 23 -13.39 -6.70 21.67
C LEU A 23 -13.59 -6.59 20.14
N GLY A 24 -13.60 -5.37 19.65
CA GLY A 24 -13.58 -5.06 18.22
C GLY A 24 -12.56 -3.98 17.91
N PHE A 25 -12.28 -3.79 16.62
CA PHE A 25 -11.37 -2.76 16.14
C PHE A 25 -12.01 -2.00 14.99
N TRP A 26 -11.99 -0.67 15.05
CA TRP A 26 -12.27 0.15 13.88
C TRP A 26 -10.98 0.45 13.13
N LEU A 27 -11.03 0.22 11.82
CA LEU A 27 -10.04 0.71 10.88
C LEU A 27 -10.51 2.07 10.36
N SER A 28 -10.12 3.12 11.05
CA SER A 28 -10.46 4.50 10.71
C SER A 28 -9.41 5.43 11.31
N GLY A 29 -8.98 6.43 10.56
CA GLY A 29 -7.92 7.34 10.97
C GLY A 29 -8.02 8.70 10.32
N LYS A 30 -7.19 9.63 10.78
CA LYS A 30 -7.08 10.95 10.18
C LYS A 30 -6.15 10.86 8.97
N ALA A 31 -6.66 11.16 7.78
CA ALA A 31 -5.84 11.29 6.59
C ALA A 31 -4.77 12.37 6.81
N LEU A 32 -3.51 12.00 6.60
CA LEU A 32 -2.37 12.91 6.65
C LEU A 32 -2.21 13.64 5.31
N SER A 33 -1.65 14.86 5.35
CA SER A 33 -1.33 15.58 4.13
C SER A 33 -0.22 14.87 3.37
N CYS A 34 -0.27 14.95 2.04
CA CYS A 34 0.81 14.56 1.17
C CYS A 34 1.46 15.83 0.60
N GLU A 35 2.79 15.90 0.68
CA GLU A 35 3.58 17.02 0.16
C GLU A 35 4.23 16.72 -1.21
N ASP A 36 3.96 15.55 -1.81
CA ASP A 36 4.45 15.20 -3.15
C ASP A 36 3.49 15.69 -4.24
N PRO A 37 3.81 16.79 -4.96
CA PRO A 37 2.94 17.37 -5.98
C PRO A 37 2.77 16.48 -7.23
N GLU A 38 3.53 15.39 -7.36
CA GLU A 38 3.40 14.43 -8.46
C GLU A 38 2.33 13.35 -8.22
N THR A 39 1.75 13.33 -7.03
CA THR A 39 0.66 12.42 -6.66
C THR A 39 -0.71 13.07 -6.76
N ASP A 40 -1.73 12.26 -6.99
CA ASP A 40 -3.13 12.66 -6.87
C ASP A 40 -3.51 13.09 -5.45
N VAL A 41 -3.02 12.39 -4.42
CA VAL A 41 -3.29 12.70 -3.01
C VAL A 41 -3.01 14.17 -2.67
N TYR A 42 -1.88 14.71 -3.12
CA TYR A 42 -1.53 16.12 -2.90
C TYR A 42 -2.61 17.10 -3.39
N TRP A 43 -3.17 16.86 -4.58
CA TRP A 43 -4.14 17.74 -5.22
C TRP A 43 -5.56 17.52 -4.69
N ALA A 44 -5.90 16.27 -4.38
CA ALA A 44 -7.18 15.91 -3.77
C ALA A 44 -7.38 16.61 -2.41
N HIS A 45 -6.35 16.64 -1.55
CA HIS A 45 -6.39 17.37 -0.27
C HIS A 45 -6.50 18.89 -0.43
N ARG A 46 -6.24 19.42 -1.63
CA ARG A 46 -6.33 20.86 -1.95
C ARG A 46 -7.61 21.21 -2.72
N GLY A 47 -8.55 20.28 -2.83
CA GLY A 47 -9.86 20.51 -3.44
C GLY A 47 -9.87 20.50 -4.97
N TYR A 48 -8.80 20.02 -5.61
CA TYR A 48 -8.77 19.87 -7.06
C TYR A 48 -9.27 18.49 -7.49
N PRO A 49 -10.02 18.40 -8.61
CA PRO A 49 -10.33 17.11 -9.20
C PRO A 49 -9.04 16.46 -9.73
N THR A 50 -8.90 15.15 -9.51
CA THR A 50 -7.74 14.37 -9.94
C THR A 50 -8.17 13.27 -10.90
N LEU A 51 -7.33 13.01 -11.90
CA LEU A 51 -7.48 11.89 -12.83
C LEU A 51 -6.18 11.08 -12.83
N THR A 52 -6.27 9.85 -12.33
CA THR A 52 -5.14 8.94 -12.16
C THR A 52 -5.37 7.69 -13.01
N PRO A 53 -4.53 7.42 -14.01
CA PRO A 53 -4.63 6.18 -14.77
C PRO A 53 -4.12 5.02 -13.92
N ILE A 54 -4.82 3.89 -13.97
CA ILE A 54 -4.41 2.66 -13.29
C ILE A 54 -4.35 1.51 -14.30
N THR A 55 -3.54 0.50 -13.99
CA THR A 55 -3.40 -0.72 -14.79
C THR A 55 -3.97 -1.91 -14.01
N TRP A 56 -4.50 -2.88 -14.74
CA TRP A 56 -4.93 -4.17 -14.20
C TRP A 56 -3.80 -5.18 -14.10
N ASP A 57 -2.80 -5.09 -14.98
CA ASP A 57 -1.62 -5.93 -14.91
C ASP A 57 -0.73 -5.46 -13.75
N GLN A 58 -0.61 -6.32 -12.73
CA GLN A 58 0.20 -6.08 -11.54
C GLN A 58 1.62 -6.65 -11.66
N THR A 59 1.97 -7.24 -12.81
CA THR A 59 3.30 -7.80 -13.05
C THR A 59 4.34 -6.68 -13.08
N ASP A 60 5.33 -6.73 -12.19
CA ASP A 60 6.51 -5.85 -12.27
C ASP A 60 7.48 -6.38 -13.33
N ALA A 61 7.16 -6.11 -14.60
CA ALA A 61 7.91 -6.59 -15.74
C ALA A 61 9.40 -6.18 -15.71
N GLY A 62 9.72 -5.03 -15.10
CA GLY A 62 11.09 -4.53 -14.97
C GLY A 62 11.95 -5.34 -13.99
N LYS A 63 11.33 -6.20 -13.17
CA LYS A 63 11.99 -7.01 -12.14
C LYS A 63 12.02 -8.50 -12.43
N MET A 64 11.56 -8.93 -13.60
CA MET A 64 11.49 -10.35 -13.96
C MET A 64 12.87 -11.03 -13.99
N ASP A 65 13.89 -10.37 -14.54
CA ASP A 65 15.26 -10.91 -14.61
C ASP A 65 15.91 -11.03 -13.23
N GLU A 66 15.60 -10.11 -12.32
CA GLU A 66 16.06 -10.17 -10.92
C GLU A 66 15.36 -11.31 -10.19
N ALA A 67 14.03 -11.42 -10.33
CA ALA A 67 13.25 -12.50 -9.74
C ALA A 67 13.74 -13.88 -10.21
N MET A 68 14.06 -14.03 -11.50
CA MET A 68 14.54 -15.29 -12.07
C MET A 68 15.89 -15.74 -11.50
N LYS A 69 16.74 -14.82 -11.02
CA LYS A 69 18.02 -15.15 -10.38
C LYS A 69 17.85 -15.66 -8.95
N ILE A 70 16.82 -15.19 -8.24
CA ILE A 70 16.53 -15.58 -6.85
C ILE A 70 15.97 -17.01 -6.79
N VAL A 71 15.21 -17.43 -7.81
CA VAL A 71 14.55 -18.75 -7.83
C VAL A 71 15.54 -19.92 -7.66
N PRO A 72 16.64 -20.02 -8.43
CA PRO A 72 17.64 -21.07 -8.23
C PRO A 72 18.29 -21.07 -6.84
N GLU A 73 18.54 -19.89 -6.27
CA GLU A 73 19.17 -19.75 -4.95
C GLU A 73 18.23 -20.21 -3.83
N ALA A 74 16.94 -19.86 -3.92
CA ALA A 74 15.92 -20.30 -2.99
C ALA A 74 15.67 -21.81 -3.06
N GLU A 75 15.69 -22.40 -4.26
CA GLU A 75 15.56 -23.85 -4.46
C GLU A 75 16.79 -24.61 -3.92
N ALA A 76 18.01 -24.08 -4.15
CA ALA A 76 19.23 -24.66 -3.61
C ALA A 76 19.27 -24.60 -2.06
N SER A 77 18.79 -23.51 -1.45
CA SER A 77 18.68 -23.39 0.01
C SER A 77 17.64 -24.38 0.58
N ARG A 78 16.52 -24.60 -0.10
CA ARG A 78 15.48 -25.57 0.29
C ARG A 78 15.98 -27.02 0.29
N VAL A 79 16.81 -27.39 -0.67
CA VAL A 79 17.36 -28.75 -0.78
C VAL A 79 18.45 -29.02 0.27
N ASN A 80 19.18 -27.98 0.69
CA ASN A 80 20.29 -28.11 1.63
C ASN A 80 19.91 -27.98 3.12
N GLY A 81 18.66 -27.61 3.43
CA GLY A 81 18.09 -27.70 4.78
C GLY A 81 18.72 -26.76 5.81
N ASP A 82 18.44 -25.46 5.68
CA ASP A 82 18.42 -24.49 6.79
C ASP A 82 16.96 -24.13 7.14
#